data_AF-A0A848EDR2-F1
#
_entry.id   AF-A0A848EDR2-F1
#
_cell.length_a   1.000
_cell.length_b   1.000
_cell.length_c   1.000
_cell.angle_alpha   90.00
_cell.angle_beta   90.00
_cell.angle_gamma   90.00
#
_symmetry.space_group_name_H-M   'P 1'
#
loop_
_entity.id
_entity.type
_entity.pdbx_description
1 polymer ?
#
loop_
_entity_poly.entity_id
_entity_poly.type
_entity_poly.pdbx_seq_one_letter_code
_entity_poly.pdbx_strand_id
1 'polypeptide(L)'
;MLRRSVLLAVLAAAACGPATPPPTLPAGPSGTVTTDPITVARQNAAGFFMSPQAGKPAEAARAIADIEFLAGAVPSDPRWQTASANALTQLAQARTEARRALGIAPRADAQAVIDGLMSAATAIDANDRAGVARALPRAVFTAGPEQTVRRLAAPPRIPSASAGLAALAAGPQGGR
;
A
#
# COMPACT_ATOMS: atom_id res chain seq x y z
N MET A 1 -20.41 -45.95 -34.85
CA MET A 1 -20.76 -45.36 -33.53
C MET A 1 -19.64 -45.68 -32.56
N LEU A 2 -19.27 -44.75 -31.65
CA LEU A 2 -18.10 -44.74 -30.73
C LEU A 2 -16.77 -44.35 -31.44
N ARG A 3 -15.96 -43.38 -31.01
CA ARG A 3 -15.88 -42.62 -29.74
C ARG A 3 -15.22 -41.26 -30.00
N ARG A 4 -15.93 -40.23 -29.54
CA ARG A 4 -15.72 -38.79 -29.72
C ARG A 4 -14.95 -38.24 -28.50
N SER A 5 -13.78 -38.81 -28.21
CA SER A 5 -13.22 -38.70 -26.83
C SER A 5 -11.71 -38.45 -26.71
N VAL A 6 -11.03 -37.95 -27.73
CA VAL A 6 -9.58 -37.59 -27.62
C VAL A 6 -9.39 -36.07 -27.74
N LEU A 7 -10.21 -35.31 -27.01
CA LEU A 7 -10.23 -33.85 -27.06
C LEU A 7 -10.36 -33.27 -25.66
N LEU A 8 -9.55 -33.73 -24.70
CA LEU A 8 -9.62 -33.25 -23.30
C LEU A 8 -8.41 -33.66 -22.43
N ALA A 9 -7.17 -33.47 -22.89
CA ALA A 9 -6.01 -33.92 -22.10
C ALA A 9 -4.75 -33.02 -22.04
N VAL A 10 -4.74 -31.77 -22.54
CA VAL A 10 -3.46 -31.01 -22.65
C VAL A 10 -3.47 -29.54 -22.15
N LEU A 11 -4.52 -29.02 -21.51
CA LEU A 11 -4.49 -27.63 -20.98
C LEU A 11 -4.64 -27.52 -19.47
N ALA A 12 -3.79 -28.24 -18.73
CA ALA A 12 -3.55 -28.01 -17.30
C ALA A 12 -2.13 -27.47 -17.07
N ALA A 13 -1.77 -26.40 -17.79
CA ALA A 13 -0.63 -25.56 -17.39
C ALA A 13 -1.12 -24.63 -16.28
N ALA A 14 -1.07 -25.11 -15.04
CA ALA A 14 -1.23 -24.27 -13.86
C ALA A 14 -0.15 -23.19 -13.90
N ALA A 15 -0.59 -21.95 -14.13
CA ALA A 15 0.23 -20.76 -14.16
C ALA A 15 0.87 -20.54 -12.79
N CYS A 16 2.08 -21.08 -12.59
CA CYS A 16 2.96 -20.66 -11.51
C CYS A 16 3.59 -19.33 -11.96
N GLY A 17 2.88 -18.23 -11.75
CA GLY A 17 3.44 -16.90 -11.93
C GLY A 17 4.54 -16.66 -10.89
N PRO A 18 5.65 -15.97 -11.22
CA PRO A 18 6.65 -15.61 -10.24
C PRO A 18 5.98 -14.79 -9.12
N ALA A 19 6.27 -15.15 -7.86
CA ALA A 19 5.82 -14.40 -6.71
C ALA A 19 6.30 -12.94 -6.85
N THR A 20 5.38 -11.98 -6.83
CA THR A 20 5.72 -10.57 -6.88
C THR A 20 6.62 -10.24 -5.69
N PRO A 21 7.78 -9.58 -5.89
CA PRO A 21 8.66 -9.21 -4.78
C PRO A 21 7.90 -8.28 -3.80
N PRO A 22 8.26 -8.31 -2.50
CA PRO A 22 7.67 -7.38 -1.53
C PRO A 22 7.96 -5.93 -1.94
N PRO A 23 7.01 -5.01 -1.70
CA PRO A 23 7.26 -3.60 -1.97
C PRO A 23 8.36 -3.04 -1.07
N THR A 24 9.02 -2.00 -1.54
CA THR A 24 10.05 -1.25 -0.80
C THR A 24 9.66 0.23 -0.71
N LEU A 25 10.01 0.87 0.41
CA LEU A 25 9.93 2.33 0.52
C LEU A 25 11.16 2.97 -0.16
N PRO A 26 11.02 4.14 -0.82
CA PRO A 26 12.16 4.87 -1.36
C PRO A 26 13.20 5.21 -0.27
N ALA A 27 14.48 5.20 -0.63
CA ALA A 27 15.57 5.52 0.29
C ALA A 27 15.46 6.96 0.84
N GLY A 28 15.42 7.11 2.17
CA GLY A 28 15.42 8.42 2.83
C GLY A 28 16.83 9.00 3.03
N PRO A 29 16.95 10.33 3.27
CA PRO A 29 18.23 10.99 3.51
C PRO A 29 18.71 10.71 4.94
N SER A 30 19.40 9.59 5.14
CA SER A 30 20.51 9.40 6.11
C SER A 30 20.80 7.91 6.25
N GLY A 31 22.02 7.51 5.89
CA GLY A 31 22.53 6.17 6.06
C GLY A 31 22.71 5.83 7.54
N THR A 32 21.83 4.97 8.06
CA THR A 32 22.08 3.85 9.00
C THR A 32 20.71 3.29 9.35
N VAL A 33 20.27 2.23 8.65
CA VAL A 33 19.00 1.55 8.96
C VAL A 33 19.32 0.35 9.83
N THR A 34 19.34 0.55 11.15
CA THR A 34 19.13 -0.54 12.14
C THR A 34 17.64 -0.69 12.50
N THR A 35 16.78 0.22 12.06
CA THR A 35 15.35 0.21 12.34
C THR A 35 14.58 -0.54 11.24
N ASP A 36 13.81 -1.55 11.63
CA ASP A 36 12.95 -2.35 10.75
C ASP A 36 11.96 -1.47 9.94
N PRO A 37 11.94 -1.54 8.60
CA PRO A 37 11.08 -0.69 7.77
C PRO A 37 9.59 -0.89 8.03
N ILE A 38 9.15 -2.10 8.41
CA ILE A 38 7.75 -2.34 8.81
C ILE A 38 7.41 -1.55 10.08
N THR A 39 8.33 -1.53 11.05
CA THR A 39 8.17 -0.75 12.29
C THR A 39 8.07 0.74 12.00
N VAL A 40 8.93 1.27 11.11
CA VAL A 40 8.92 2.70 10.72
C VAL A 40 7.62 3.07 10.00
N ALA A 41 7.24 2.31 8.97
CA ALA A 41 6.02 2.56 8.21
C ALA A 41 4.77 2.53 9.11
N ARG A 42 4.71 1.57 10.04
CA ARG A 42 3.63 1.48 11.03
C ARG A 42 3.55 2.73 11.91
N GLN A 43 4.69 3.20 12.42
CA GLN A 43 4.73 4.39 13.28
C GLN A 43 4.28 5.64 12.53
N ASN A 44 4.76 5.84 11.30
CA ASN A 44 4.37 6.97 10.44
C ASN A 44 2.86 6.95 10.14
N ALA A 45 2.34 5.82 9.64
CA ALA A 45 0.92 5.67 9.35
C ALA A 45 0.06 5.85 10.61
N ALA A 46 0.46 5.28 11.75
CA ALA A 46 -0.27 5.42 13.00
C ALA A 46 -0.32 6.87 13.47
N GLY A 47 0.79 7.60 13.39
CA GLY A 47 0.85 9.02 13.73
C GLY A 47 -0.14 9.86 12.92
N PHE A 48 -0.28 9.56 11.63
CA PHE A 48 -1.25 10.25 10.77
C PHE A 48 -2.71 9.84 11.06
N PHE A 49 -3.02 8.53 11.09
CA PHE A 49 -4.41 8.06 11.20
C PHE A 49 -5.02 8.25 12.60
N MET A 50 -4.21 8.42 13.64
CA MET A 50 -4.70 8.79 14.98
C MET A 50 -5.23 10.22 15.06
N SER A 51 -4.67 11.13 14.25
CA SER A 51 -5.13 12.52 14.18
C SER A 51 -5.02 13.04 12.74
N PRO A 52 -5.94 12.62 11.84
CA PRO A 52 -5.87 13.02 10.43
C PRO A 52 -6.01 14.53 10.29
N GLN A 53 -5.05 15.16 9.61
CA GLN A 53 -5.02 16.60 9.42
C GLN A 53 -5.53 16.96 8.02
N ALA A 54 -6.59 17.78 7.96
CA ALA A 54 -7.04 18.38 6.70
C ALA A 54 -6.00 19.42 6.21
N GLY A 55 -5.95 19.63 4.89
CA GLY A 55 -5.04 20.59 4.26
C GLY A 55 -3.59 20.09 4.13
N LYS A 56 -3.32 18.82 4.43
CA LYS A 56 -1.98 18.21 4.42
C LYS A 56 -1.86 17.04 3.44
N PRO A 57 -1.94 17.31 2.13
CA PRO A 57 -1.98 16.26 1.12
C PRO A 57 -0.66 15.47 0.99
N ALA A 58 0.49 16.08 1.28
CA ALA A 58 1.78 15.38 1.22
C ALA A 58 1.92 14.36 2.36
N GLU A 59 1.55 14.75 3.58
CA GLU A 59 1.54 13.83 4.73
C GLU A 59 0.51 12.70 4.55
N ALA A 60 -0.68 13.02 4.02
CA ALA A 60 -1.68 12.00 3.69
C ALA A 60 -1.17 11.01 2.63
N ALA A 61 -0.44 11.48 1.63
CA ALA A 61 0.12 10.62 0.58
C ALA A 61 1.15 9.63 1.14
N ARG A 62 2.05 10.12 2.02
CA ARG A 62 3.04 9.28 2.71
C ARG A 62 2.38 8.23 3.60
N ALA A 63 1.40 8.62 4.42
CA ALA A 63 0.70 7.70 5.31
C ALA A 63 -0.07 6.60 4.55
N ILE A 64 -0.64 6.92 3.39
CA ILE A 64 -1.30 5.93 2.55
C ILE A 64 -0.28 5.03 1.83
N ALA A 65 0.87 5.57 1.41
CA ALA A 65 1.97 4.77 0.88
C ALA A 65 2.50 3.77 1.93
N ASP A 66 2.59 4.18 3.20
CA ASP A 66 2.95 3.28 4.30
C ASP A 66 1.94 2.14 4.48
N ILE A 67 0.63 2.41 4.38
CA ILE A 67 -0.40 1.35 4.39
C ILE A 67 -0.24 0.37 3.22
N GLU A 68 0.04 0.90 2.03
CA GLU A 68 0.27 0.10 0.82
C GLU A 68 1.51 -0.82 0.99
N PHE A 69 2.60 -0.26 1.52
CA PHE A 69 3.81 -1.01 1.85
C PHE A 69 3.54 -2.09 2.90
N LEU A 70 2.91 -1.75 4.03
CA LEU A 70 2.62 -2.69 5.12
C LEU A 70 1.75 -3.86 4.64
N ALA A 71 0.72 -3.59 3.83
CA ALA A 71 -0.16 -4.63 3.29
C ALA A 71 0.55 -5.60 2.33
N GLY A 72 1.68 -5.20 1.72
CA GLY A 72 2.48 -6.08 0.85
C GLY A 72 3.67 -6.73 1.56
N ALA A 73 4.35 -6.00 2.44
CA ALA A 73 5.57 -6.44 3.10
C ALA A 73 5.31 -7.36 4.31
N VAL A 74 4.31 -7.06 5.14
CA VAL A 74 4.05 -7.84 6.37
C VAL A 74 3.73 -9.31 6.06
N PRO A 75 2.86 -9.66 5.09
CA PRO A 75 2.56 -11.07 4.82
C PRO A 75 3.74 -11.88 4.27
N SER A 76 4.75 -11.21 3.72
CA SER A 76 5.90 -11.84 3.08
C SER A 76 7.15 -11.86 3.96
N ASP A 77 7.17 -11.12 5.08
CA ASP A 77 8.29 -11.08 6.01
C ASP A 77 8.19 -12.20 7.07
N PRO A 78 9.16 -13.15 7.12
CA PRO A 78 9.17 -14.24 8.10
C PRO A 78 9.10 -13.80 9.56
N ARG A 79 9.63 -12.62 9.88
CA ARG A 79 9.61 -12.08 11.24
C ARG A 79 8.19 -11.74 11.67
N TRP A 80 7.33 -11.34 10.73
CA TRP A 80 5.97 -10.89 10.98
C TRP A 80 4.90 -11.95 10.69
N GLN A 81 5.27 -13.18 10.36
CA GLN A 81 4.30 -14.27 10.11
C GLN A 81 3.46 -14.66 11.34
N THR A 82 3.96 -14.38 12.54
CA THR A 82 3.25 -14.52 13.81
C THR A 82 2.27 -13.37 14.09
N ALA A 83 2.25 -12.33 13.26
CA ALA A 83 1.23 -11.30 13.35
C ALA A 83 -0.16 -11.96 13.22
N SER A 84 -1.12 -11.51 14.03
CA SER A 84 -2.45 -12.12 14.03
C SER A 84 -3.07 -12.11 12.63
N ALA A 85 -3.77 -13.18 12.25
CA ALA A 85 -4.51 -13.25 10.99
C ALA A 85 -5.48 -12.06 10.82
N ASN A 86 -5.99 -11.55 11.95
CA ASN A 86 -6.77 -10.33 12.00
C ASN A 86 -5.97 -9.10 11.53
N ALA A 87 -4.73 -8.90 12.00
CA ALA A 87 -3.88 -7.79 11.57
C ALA A 87 -3.66 -7.80 10.04
N LEU A 88 -3.34 -8.98 9.47
CA LEU A 88 -3.15 -9.13 8.03
C LEU A 88 -4.43 -8.80 7.25
N THR A 89 -5.57 -9.26 7.73
CA THR A 89 -6.89 -8.96 7.14
C THR A 89 -7.19 -7.46 7.17
N GLN A 90 -6.96 -6.81 8.32
CA GLN A 90 -7.20 -5.37 8.48
C GLN A 90 -6.28 -4.53 7.59
N LEU A 91 -5.02 -4.90 7.39
CA LEU A 91 -4.11 -4.20 6.47
C LEU A 91 -4.56 -4.33 5.01
N ALA A 92 -4.98 -5.54 4.59
CA ALA A 92 -5.48 -5.75 3.24
C ALA A 92 -6.77 -4.95 2.97
N GLN A 93 -7.65 -4.84 3.97
CA GLN A 93 -8.83 -3.99 3.91
C GLN A 93 -8.46 -2.51 3.87
N ALA A 94 -7.55 -2.04 4.73
CA ALA A 94 -7.08 -0.66 4.77
C ALA A 94 -6.51 -0.22 3.42
N ARG A 95 -5.70 -1.07 2.78
CA ARG A 95 -5.22 -0.86 1.41
C ARG A 95 -6.38 -0.70 0.42
N THR A 96 -7.38 -1.57 0.49
CA THR A 96 -8.53 -1.54 -0.42
C THR A 96 -9.36 -0.26 -0.24
N GLU A 97 -9.60 0.14 1.00
CA GLU A 97 -10.28 1.38 1.36
C GLU A 97 -9.51 2.61 0.84
N ALA A 98 -8.20 2.65 1.08
CA ALA A 98 -7.33 3.73 0.62
C ALA A 98 -7.33 3.86 -0.90
N ARG A 99 -7.16 2.73 -1.61
CA ARG A 99 -7.19 2.69 -3.07
C ARG A 99 -8.53 3.17 -3.61
N ARG A 100 -9.64 2.70 -3.06
CA ARG A 100 -10.98 3.15 -3.45
C ARG A 100 -11.16 4.65 -3.20
N ALA A 101 -10.74 5.13 -2.04
CA ALA A 101 -10.88 6.52 -1.67
C ALA A 101 -10.06 7.44 -2.58
N LEU A 102 -8.83 7.08 -2.94
CA LEU A 102 -7.98 7.91 -3.81
C LEU A 102 -8.28 7.74 -5.31
N GLY A 103 -9.08 6.75 -5.68
CA GLY A 103 -9.31 6.38 -7.08
C GLY A 103 -8.06 5.77 -7.71
N ILE A 104 -7.45 4.83 -7.00
CA ILE A 104 -6.35 3.99 -7.47
C ILE A 104 -6.97 2.71 -8.06
N ALA A 105 -6.41 2.22 -9.17
CA ALA A 105 -6.86 0.98 -9.78
C ALA A 105 -6.75 -0.18 -8.77
N PRO A 106 -7.81 -0.99 -8.56
CA PRO A 106 -7.82 -2.02 -7.51
C PRO A 106 -6.68 -3.04 -7.64
N ARG A 107 -6.25 -3.31 -8.88
CA ARG A 107 -5.16 -4.24 -9.22
C ARG A 107 -3.86 -3.54 -9.63
N ALA A 108 -3.71 -2.25 -9.30
CA ALA A 108 -2.44 -1.57 -9.49
C ALA A 108 -1.32 -2.31 -8.74
N ASP A 109 -0.14 -2.36 -9.36
CA ASP A 109 1.06 -2.83 -8.70
C ASP A 109 1.35 -2.01 -7.44
N ALA A 110 1.70 -2.67 -6.33
CA ALA A 110 1.89 -2.00 -5.04
C ALA A 110 3.09 -1.04 -5.09
N GLN A 111 4.18 -1.41 -5.75
CA GLN A 111 5.36 -0.56 -5.86
C GLN A 111 5.04 0.70 -6.67
N ALA A 112 4.33 0.56 -7.80
CA ALA A 112 3.91 1.70 -8.61
C ALA A 112 3.02 2.70 -7.84
N VAL A 113 2.16 2.20 -6.93
CA VAL A 113 1.33 3.05 -6.05
C VAL A 113 2.20 3.77 -5.02
N ILE A 114 3.12 3.06 -4.36
CA ILE A 114 4.03 3.63 -3.35
C ILE A 114 4.91 4.71 -3.97
N ASP A 115 5.57 4.41 -5.09
CA ASP A 115 6.44 5.33 -5.80
C ASP A 115 5.67 6.57 -6.26
N GLY A 116 4.46 6.38 -6.80
CA GLY A 116 3.59 7.47 -7.22
C GLY A 116 3.18 8.39 -6.07
N LEU A 117 2.76 7.81 -4.93
CA LEU A 117 2.37 8.58 -3.75
C LEU A 117 3.55 9.32 -3.10
N MET A 118 4.72 8.68 -2.99
CA MET A 118 5.92 9.29 -2.41
C MET A 118 6.49 10.39 -3.31
N SER A 119 6.49 10.17 -4.63
CA SER A 119 6.86 11.19 -5.62
C SER A 119 5.87 12.36 -5.62
N ALA A 120 4.56 12.08 -5.52
CA ALA A 120 3.55 13.12 -5.40
C ALA A 120 3.71 13.93 -4.11
N ALA A 121 3.98 13.29 -2.97
CA ALA A 121 4.23 13.99 -1.71
C ALA A 121 5.42 14.96 -1.82
N THR A 122 6.51 14.51 -2.44
CA THR A 122 7.70 15.35 -2.70
C THR A 122 7.38 16.52 -3.62
N ALA A 123 6.64 16.28 -4.71
CA ALA A 123 6.24 17.32 -5.65
C ALA A 123 5.25 18.33 -5.03
N ILE A 124 4.34 17.88 -4.17
CA ILE A 124 3.41 18.75 -3.41
C ILE A 124 4.20 19.69 -2.50
N ASP A 125 5.14 19.17 -1.72
CA ASP A 125 5.96 20.00 -0.81
C ASP A 125 6.83 21.01 -1.57
N ALA A 126 7.30 20.64 -2.76
CA ALA A 126 8.03 21.53 -3.67
C ALA A 126 7.12 22.49 -4.46
N ASN A 127 5.79 22.41 -4.29
CA ASN A 127 4.80 23.14 -5.08
C ASN A 127 4.97 22.94 -6.62
N ASP A 128 5.45 21.76 -7.03
CA ASP A 128 5.66 21.35 -8.43
C ASP A 128 4.42 20.62 -8.97
N ARG A 129 3.52 21.38 -9.63
CA ARG A 129 2.32 20.81 -10.26
C ARG A 129 2.63 19.83 -11.38
N ALA A 130 3.70 20.07 -12.16
CA ALA A 130 4.08 19.18 -13.25
C ALA A 130 4.66 17.87 -12.69
N GLY A 131 5.40 17.94 -11.58
CA GLY A 131 5.84 16.78 -10.79
C GLY A 131 4.68 15.93 -10.29
N VAL A 132 3.65 16.55 -9.71
CA VAL A 132 2.44 15.84 -9.27
C VAL A 132 1.75 15.12 -10.43
N ALA A 133 1.60 15.78 -11.58
CA ALA A 133 0.97 15.17 -12.75
C ALA A 133 1.76 13.96 -13.28
N ARG A 134 3.09 14.01 -13.25
CA ARG A 134 3.98 12.88 -13.61
C ARG A 134 3.93 11.75 -12.59
N ALA A 135 3.86 12.08 -11.30
CA ALA A 135 3.83 11.12 -10.21
C ALA A 135 2.53 10.30 -10.13
N LEU A 136 1.42 10.87 -10.63
CA LEU A 136 0.09 10.26 -10.54
C LEU A 136 -0.47 9.90 -11.94
N PRO A 137 0.14 8.94 -12.66
CA PRO A 137 -0.33 8.55 -13.98
C PRO A 137 -1.71 7.91 -13.93
N ARG A 138 -2.58 8.23 -14.89
CA ARG A 138 -3.99 7.76 -14.93
C ARG A 138 -4.15 6.25 -15.02
N ALA A 139 -3.13 5.53 -15.49
CA ALA A 139 -3.12 4.07 -15.49
C ALA A 139 -3.15 3.47 -14.07
N VAL A 140 -2.57 4.17 -13.08
CA VAL A 140 -2.54 3.76 -11.67
C VAL A 140 -3.57 4.54 -10.87
N PHE A 141 -3.64 5.86 -11.04
CA PHE A 141 -4.53 6.78 -10.35
C PHE A 141 -5.67 7.21 -11.29
N THR A 142 -6.71 6.37 -11.39
CA THR A 142 -7.82 6.55 -12.34
C THR A 142 -8.62 7.83 -12.10
N ALA A 143 -8.64 8.35 -10.87
CA ALA A 143 -9.20 9.65 -10.56
C ALA A 143 -8.44 10.83 -11.23
N GLY A 144 -7.17 10.62 -11.58
CA GLY A 144 -6.27 11.65 -12.10
C GLY A 144 -5.62 12.49 -11.00
N PRO A 145 -4.52 13.20 -11.33
CA PRO A 145 -3.66 13.86 -10.35
C PRO A 145 -4.41 14.87 -9.47
N GLU A 146 -5.17 15.79 -10.07
CA GLU A 146 -5.87 16.86 -9.36
C GLU A 146 -6.92 16.31 -8.38
N GLN A 147 -7.70 15.33 -8.83
CA GLN A 147 -8.73 14.71 -8.01
C GLN A 147 -8.12 13.90 -6.86
N THR A 148 -7.03 13.16 -7.11
CA THR A 148 -6.31 12.42 -6.08
C THR A 148 -5.73 13.38 -5.04
N VAL A 149 -5.08 14.47 -5.45
CA VAL A 149 -4.57 15.49 -4.50
C VAL A 149 -5.71 16.14 -3.71
N ARG A 150 -6.84 16.45 -4.34
CA ARG A 150 -8.01 16.99 -3.62
C ARG A 150 -8.51 16.05 -2.53
N ARG A 151 -8.51 14.74 -2.79
CA ARG A 151 -8.90 13.71 -1.80
C ARG A 151 -7.84 13.50 -0.73
N LEU A 152 -6.56 13.69 -1.05
CA LEU A 152 -5.47 13.69 -0.06
C LEU A 152 -5.55 14.91 0.88
N ALA A 153 -5.94 16.07 0.37
CA ALA A 153 -6.11 17.29 1.17
C ALA A 153 -7.29 17.21 2.14
N ALA A 154 -8.27 16.35 1.87
CA ALA A 154 -9.38 16.01 2.76
C ALA A 154 -9.35 14.50 3.07
N PRO A 155 -8.38 14.05 3.87
CA PRO A 155 -8.02 12.65 3.95
C PRO A 155 -9.22 11.76 4.32
N PRO A 156 -9.43 10.65 3.60
CA PRO A 156 -10.55 9.76 3.83
C PRO A 156 -10.41 9.03 5.17
N ARG A 157 -11.55 8.70 5.80
CA ARG A 157 -11.54 7.79 6.93
C ARG A 157 -11.25 6.37 6.43
N ILE A 158 -10.20 5.76 6.97
CA ILE A 158 -9.79 4.38 6.67
C ILE A 158 -9.84 3.61 8.01
N PRO A 159 -11.03 3.18 8.46
CA PRO A 159 -11.18 2.57 9.79
C PRO A 159 -10.32 1.32 9.96
N SER A 160 -10.11 0.55 8.88
CA SER A 160 -9.28 -0.66 8.94
C SER A 160 -7.79 -0.33 9.11
N ALA A 161 -7.33 0.88 8.79
CA ALA A 161 -5.94 1.30 9.03
C ALA A 161 -5.66 1.36 10.54
N SER A 162 -6.49 2.06 11.31
CA SER A 162 -6.30 2.18 12.76
C SER A 162 -6.31 0.81 13.44
N ALA A 163 -7.23 -0.08 13.05
CA ALA A 163 -7.30 -1.44 13.58
C ALA A 163 -6.08 -2.29 13.21
N GLY A 164 -5.65 -2.27 11.94
CA GLY A 164 -4.49 -3.04 11.48
C GLY A 164 -3.18 -2.56 12.11
N LEU A 165 -2.98 -1.25 12.20
CA LEU A 165 -1.79 -0.64 12.81
C LEU A 165 -1.69 -0.91 14.31
N ALA A 166 -2.83 -0.89 15.02
CA ALA A 166 -2.89 -1.26 16.43
C ALA A 166 -2.58 -2.75 16.63
N ALA A 167 -3.14 -3.63 15.80
CA ALA A 167 -2.86 -5.06 15.87
C ALA A 167 -1.38 -5.40 15.55
N LEU A 168 -0.74 -4.63 14.65
CA LEU A 168 0.69 -4.72 14.39
C LEU A 168 1.56 -4.16 15.53
N ALA A 169 1.03 -3.31 16.41
CA ALA A 169 1.80 -2.70 17.49
C ALA A 169 2.25 -3.72 18.56
N ALA A 170 1.57 -4.86 18.67
CA ALA A 170 1.99 -6.00 19.50
C ALA A 170 3.32 -6.63 19.01
N GLY A 171 3.78 -6.26 17.81
CA GLY A 171 5.03 -6.67 17.23
C GLY A 171 5.02 -8.09 16.65
N PRO A 172 6.16 -8.55 16.14
CA PRO A 172 6.35 -9.90 15.58
C PRO A 172 6.27 -11.03 16.63
N GLN A 173 5.90 -10.75 17.87
CA GLN A 173 5.73 -11.75 18.93
C GLN A 173 4.42 -11.54 19.69
N GLY A 174 3.32 -11.39 18.95
CA GLY A 174 1.97 -11.30 19.51
C GLY A 174 1.57 -12.60 20.22
N GLY A 175 1.99 -12.76 21.48
CA GLY A 175 1.62 -13.88 22.33
C GLY A 175 2.47 -13.98 23.59
N ARG A 176 2.03 -13.32 24.66
CA ARG A 176 2.04 -13.92 26.00
C ARG A 176 0.68 -13.71 26.63
#